data_AF-A0A8T0I4Q6-F1
#
_entry.id   AF-A0A8T0I4Q6-F1
#
_cell.length_a   1.000
_cell.length_b   1.000
_cell.length_c   1.000
_cell.angle_alpha   90.00
_cell.angle_beta   90.00
_cell.angle_gamma   90.00
#
_symmetry.space_group_name_H-M   'P 1'
#
loop_
_entity.id
_entity.type
_entity.pdbx_description
1 polymer ?
#
loop_
_entity_poly.entity_id
_entity_poly.type
_entity_poly.pdbx_seq_one_letter_code
_entity_poly.pdbx_strand_id
1 'polypeptide(L)' 'MSLTIIVSFVCDSEWAVNIQRDSYASYIGHAPLLSFFAVAENESIGRVRYTFMQKMLLPCGKPPDRDQED' A
#
# COMPACT_ATOMS: atom_id res chain seq x y z
N MET A 1 -33.57 0.77 -3.54
CA MET A 1 -33.09 0.77 -4.94
C MET A 1 -32.86 2.20 -5.45
N SER A 2 -32.28 3.08 -4.64
CA SER A 2 -31.92 4.45 -5.00
C SER A 2 -30.45 4.64 -4.64
N LEU A 3 -29.73 5.41 -5.44
CA LEU A 3 -28.26 5.43 -5.66
C LEU A 3 -27.34 5.62 -4.43
N THR A 4 -27.82 5.52 -3.20
CA THR A 4 -27.04 5.77 -1.97
C THR A 4 -26.18 4.57 -1.53
N ILE A 5 -26.42 3.36 -2.04
CA ILE A 5 -25.78 2.11 -1.55
C ILE A 5 -24.33 1.90 -2.06
N ILE A 6 -23.88 2.66 -3.07
CA ILE A 6 -22.54 2.45 -3.66
C ILE A 6 -21.43 3.14 -2.83
N VAL A 7 -21.76 4.08 -1.94
CA VAL A 7 -20.77 4.91 -1.22
C VAL A 7 -20.45 4.39 0.20
N SER A 8 -21.15 3.37 0.69
CA SER A 8 -21.00 2.90 2.09
C SER A 8 -20.41 1.49 2.26
N PHE A 9 -20.10 0.76 1.18
CA PHE A 9 -19.75 -0.68 1.24
C PHE A 9 -18.34 -1.02 0.72
N VAL A 10 -17.52 -0.01 0.48
CA VAL A 10 -16.15 -0.13 0.04
C VAL A 10 -15.36 0.76 0.98
N CYS A 11 -14.50 0.20 1.83
CA CYS A 11 -13.35 0.97 2.31
C CYS A 11 -12.79 1.73 1.10
N ASP A 12 -12.55 3.02 1.21
CA ASP A 12 -12.08 3.91 0.12
C ASP A 12 -10.62 3.58 -0.27
N SER A 13 -10.36 2.32 -0.62
CA SER A 13 -9.04 1.67 -0.60
C SER A 13 -8.34 1.76 -1.94
N GLU A 14 -9.03 2.03 -3.06
CA GLU A 14 -8.34 2.11 -4.35
C GLU A 14 -7.41 3.31 -4.41
N TRP A 15 -7.91 4.50 -4.05
CA TRP A 15 -7.10 5.71 -4.02
C TRP A 15 -5.97 5.62 -2.99
N ALA A 16 -6.26 5.14 -1.77
CA ALA A 16 -5.25 4.98 -0.72
C ALA A 16 -4.17 3.95 -1.12
N VAL A 17 -4.55 2.81 -1.72
CA VAL A 17 -3.61 1.80 -2.25
C VAL A 17 -2.78 2.40 -3.38
N ASN A 18 -3.37 3.21 -4.25
CA ASN A 18 -2.66 3.86 -5.34
C ASN A 18 -1.60 4.84 -4.83
N ILE A 19 -1.95 5.70 -3.85
CA ILE A 19 -1.00 6.62 -3.21
C ILE A 19 0.16 5.86 -2.54
N GLN A 20 -0.13 4.77 -1.83
CA GLN A 20 0.92 4.00 -1.17
C GLN A 20 1.83 3.28 -2.18
N ARG A 21 1.27 2.73 -3.26
CA ARG A 21 2.05 2.11 -4.35
C ARG A 21 2.94 3.12 -5.05
N ASP A 22 2.43 4.32 -5.32
CA ASP A 22 3.20 5.41 -5.95
C ASP A 22 4.36 5.89 -5.06
N SER A 23 4.10 5.98 -3.74
CA SER A 23 5.12 6.27 -2.73
C SER A 23 6.22 5.20 -2.72
N TYR A 24 5.86 3.90 -2.66
CA TYR A 24 6.84 2.81 -2.69
C TYR A 24 7.63 2.76 -4.00
N ALA A 25 7.00 3.06 -5.14
CA ALA A 25 7.70 3.15 -6.44
C ALA A 25 8.77 4.25 -6.41
N SER A 26 8.44 5.41 -5.84
CA SER A 26 9.37 6.52 -5.65
C SER A 26 10.54 6.15 -4.73
N TYR A 27 10.31 5.42 -3.64
CA TYR A 27 11.36 4.97 -2.72
C TYR A 27 12.35 4.00 -3.36
N ILE A 28 11.87 3.12 -4.25
CA ILE A 28 12.73 2.16 -4.97
C ILE A 28 13.47 2.83 -6.13
N GLY A 29 12.85 3.80 -6.81
CA GLY A 29 13.44 4.50 -7.95
C GLY A 29 14.53 5.51 -7.56
N HIS A 30 14.42 6.13 -6.38
CA HIS A 30 15.39 7.12 -5.90
C HIS A 30 16.43 6.48 -4.97
N ALA A 31 17.63 6.21 -5.51
CA ALA A 31 18.78 5.70 -4.75
C ALA A 31 19.08 6.41 -3.41
N PRO A 32 18.98 7.76 -3.28
CA PRO A 32 19.22 8.41 -1.99
C PRO A 32 18.13 8.10 -0.96
N LEU A 33 16.86 8.00 -1.37
CA LEU A 33 15.78 7.61 -0.45
C LEU A 33 15.94 6.16 0.00
N LEU A 34 16.24 5.25 -0.93
CA LEU A 34 16.45 3.85 -0.59
C LEU A 34 17.61 3.67 0.41
N SER A 35 18.69 4.44 0.22
CA SER A 35 19.84 4.44 1.13
C SER A 35 19.50 5.02 2.51
N PHE A 36 18.68 6.07 2.55
CA PHE A 36 18.19 6.65 3.81
C PHE A 36 17.38 5.63 4.62
N PHE A 37 16.46 4.90 3.97
CA PHE A 37 15.71 3.83 4.64
C PHE A 37 16.58 2.66 5.07
N ALA A 38 17.58 2.27 4.27
CA ALA A 38 18.53 1.21 4.63
C ALA A 38 19.35 1.55 5.89
N VAL A 39 19.76 2.81 6.04
CA VAL A 39 20.44 3.28 7.25
C VAL A 39 19.49 3.34 8.44
N ALA A 40 18.26 3.84 8.26
CA ALA A 40 17.28 3.96 9.33
C ALA A 40 16.81 2.59 9.87
N GLU A 41 16.60 1.60 8.99
CA GLU A 41 16.23 0.23 9.39
C GLU A 41 17.44 -0.65 9.74
N ASN A 42 18.67 -0.14 9.55
CA ASN A 42 19.92 -0.89 9.72
C ASN A 42 19.90 -2.23 8.98
N GLU A 43 19.38 -2.22 7.76
CA GLU A 43 19.25 -3.40 6.90
C GLU A 43 19.96 -3.17 5.57
N SER A 44 20.34 -4.28 4.92
CA SER A 44 20.95 -4.18 3.60
C SER A 44 20.00 -3.51 2.59
N ILE A 45 20.53 -2.69 1.70
CA ILE A 45 19.77 -2.00 0.63
C ILE A 45 18.91 -3.00 -0.17
N GLY A 46 19.47 -4.20 -0.44
CA GLY A 46 18.76 -5.28 -1.13
C GLY A 46 17.56 -5.81 -0.34
N ARG A 47 17.68 -5.97 0.98
CA ARG A 47 16.55 -6.41 1.83
C ARG A 47 15.47 -5.35 1.89
N VAL A 48 15.82 -4.08 2.10
CA VAL A 48 14.83 -2.99 2.14
C VAL A 48 14.07 -2.90 0.82
N ARG A 49 14.77 -3.02 -0.32
CA ARG A 49 14.14 -3.06 -1.64
C ARG A 49 13.19 -4.25 -1.79
N TYR A 50 13.58 -5.43 -1.33
CA TYR A 50 12.73 -6.63 -1.33
C TYR A 50 11.48 -6.44 -0.45
N THR A 51 11.65 -5.90 0.76
CA THR A 51 10.54 -5.60 1.68
C THR A 51 9.55 -4.62 1.07
N PHE A 52 10.01 -3.56 0.42
CA PHE A 52 9.13 -2.60 -0.26
C PHE A 52 8.36 -3.26 -1.41
N MET A 53 9.01 -4.11 -2.22
CA MET A 53 8.33 -4.86 -3.28
C MET A 53 7.23 -5.80 -2.72
N GLN A 54 7.47 -6.47 -1.60
CA GLN A 54 6.45 -7.30 -0.95
C GLN A 54 5.25 -6.48 -0.44
N LYS A 55 5.51 -5.29 0.13
CA LYS A 55 4.47 -4.39 0.65
C LYS A 55 3.60 -3.76 -0.44
N MET A 56 4.01 -3.78 -1.72
CA MET A 56 3.20 -3.28 -2.83
C MET A 56 1.98 -4.16 -3.17
N LEU A 57 1.96 -5.44 -2.74
CA LEU A 57 0.87 -6.37 -3.05
C LEU A 57 -0.45 -5.95 -2.39
N LEU A 58 -0.45 -5.79 -1.07
CA LEU A 58 -1.59 -5.42 -0.23
C LEU A 58 -1.14 -4.40 0.84
N PRO A 59 -0.87 -3.13 0.45
CA PRO A 59 -0.37 -2.13 1.40
C PRO A 59 -1.38 -1.77 2.49
N CYS A 60 -2.68 -1.85 2.20
CA CYS A 60 -3.76 -1.47 3.11
C CYS A 60 -4.46 -2.68 3.78
N GLY A 61 -3.87 -3.88 3.70
CA GLY A 61 -4.46 -5.10 4.26
C GLY A 61 -5.58 -5.70 3.41
N LYS A 62 -6.15 -6.82 3.88
CA LYS A 62 -7.32 -7.46 3.23
C LYS A 62 -8.52 -6.52 3.42
N PRO A 63 -9.29 -6.21 2.36
CA PRO A 63 -10.52 -5.44 2.51
C PRO A 63 -11.44 -6.12 3.54
N PRO A 64 -12.20 -5.36 4.33
CA PRO A 64 -13.16 -5.95 5.27
C PRO A 64 -14.09 -6.89 4.50
N ASP A 65 -14.39 -8.04 5.09
CA ASP A 65 -15.31 -9.00 4.47
C ASP A 65 -16.64 -8.27 4.29
N ARG A 66 -17.09 -8.18 3.05
CA ARG A 66 -18.40 -7.62 2.69
C ARG A 66 -19.44 -8.55 3.29
N ASP A 67 -20.10 -8.15 4.37
CA ASP A 67 -21.21 -8.91 4.95
C ASP A 67 -22.21 -9.25 3.83
N GLN A 68 -22.34 -10.55 3.51
CA GLN A 68 -23.43 -11.06 2.70
C GLN A 68 -24.69 -10.98 3.56
N GLU A 69 -25.59 -10.08 3.19
CA GLU A 69 -27.03 -10.04 3.51
C GLU A 69 -27.43 -10.19 5.00
N ASP A 70 -27.86 -9.07 5.60
CA ASP A 70 -29.16 -8.94 6.28
C ASP A 70 -29.80 -7.59 5.88
#